data_AF-A0A0C2V8W4-F1
#
_entry.id   AF-A0A0C2V8W4-F1
#
_cell.length_a   1.000
_cell.length_b   1.000
_cell.length_c   1.000
_cell.angle_alpha   90.00
_cell.angle_beta   90.00
_cell.angle_gamma   90.00
#
_symmetry.space_group_name_H-M   'P 1'
#
loop_
_entity.id
_entity.type
_entity.pdbx_description
1 polymer ?
#
loop_
_entity_poly.entity_id
_entity_poly.type
_entity_poly.pdbx_seq_one_letter_code
_entity_poly.pdbx_strand_id
1 'polypeptide(L)'
;MKKIAMLIVALTATVFGADAETAVRVANADVTIAAASIIAAVIGVGIAALGGAIGMGNTAAATIAGTARNPGLGGKLMTTMFIAMALIEAQVIYAMVLGFIALFANPFLG
;
A
#
# COMPACT_ATOMS: atom_id res chain seq x y z
N MET A 1 -2.24 3.39 -25.21
CA MET A 1 -0.88 3.63 -24.68
C MET A 1 -0.44 5.09 -24.77
N LYS A 2 -0.56 5.76 -25.94
CA LYS A 2 -0.18 7.19 -26.10
C LYS A 2 -0.94 8.16 -25.18
N LYS A 3 -2.23 7.91 -24.93
CA LYS A 3 -3.08 8.75 -24.06
C LYS A 3 -2.71 8.65 -22.57
N ILE A 4 -2.24 7.49 -22.13
CA ILE A 4 -1.76 7.27 -20.75
C ILE A 4 -0.38 7.89 -20.58
N ALA A 5 0.51 7.75 -21.58
CA ALA A 5 1.81 8.41 -21.58
C ALA A 5 1.69 9.95 -21.61
N MET A 6 0.76 10.51 -22.38
CA MET A 6 0.48 11.96 -22.39
C MET A 6 -0.09 12.46 -21.07
N LEU A 7 -0.91 11.66 -20.37
CA LEU A 7 -1.44 12.03 -19.06
C LEU A 7 -0.32 12.11 -18.00
N ILE A 8 0.66 11.20 -18.08
CA ILE A 8 1.82 11.17 -17.19
C ILE A 8 2.76 12.35 -17.47
N VAL A 9 2.99 12.69 -18.76
CA VAL A 9 3.81 13.86 -19.15
C VAL A 9 3.13 15.19 -18.81
N ALA A 10 1.79 15.27 -18.93
CA ALA A 10 1.03 16.45 -18.55
C ALA A 10 1.06 16.71 -17.03
N LEU A 11 1.10 15.66 -16.20
CA LEU A 11 1.29 15.80 -14.76
C LEU A 11 2.68 16.33 -14.38
N THR A 12 3.71 16.07 -15.21
CA THR A 12 5.09 16.53 -14.97
C THR A 12 5.41 17.92 -15.54
N ALA A 13 4.57 18.47 -16.42
CA ALA A 13 4.83 19.73 -17.12
C ALA A 13 4.58 20.99 -16.29
N THR A 14 3.98 20.88 -15.09
CA THR A 14 3.70 22.03 -14.21
C THR A 14 4.92 22.58 -13.47
N VAL A 15 6.14 22.12 -13.79
CA VAL A 15 7.38 22.41 -13.04
C VAL A 15 8.22 23.56 -13.62
N PHE A 16 7.92 24.09 -14.81
CA PHE A 16 8.75 25.16 -15.43
C PHE A 16 7.95 26.43 -15.77
N GLY A 17 7.87 27.35 -14.83
CA GLY A 17 7.42 28.72 -15.04
C GLY A 17 7.53 29.52 -13.74
N ALA A 18 8.47 30.45 -13.66
CA ALA A 18 8.69 31.29 -12.49
C ALA A 18 7.92 32.60 -12.64
N ASP A 19 6.86 32.78 -11.85
CA ASP A 19 6.14 34.04 -11.62
C ASP A 19 5.74 34.17 -10.14
N ALA A 20 5.33 35.37 -9.71
CA ALA A 20 4.96 35.65 -8.31
C ALA A 20 3.77 34.80 -7.80
N GLU A 21 2.96 34.25 -8.72
CA GLU A 21 1.91 33.28 -8.44
C GLU A 21 2.49 31.92 -8.04
N THR A 22 3.65 31.55 -8.59
CA THR A 22 4.40 30.34 -8.23
C THR A 22 4.87 30.34 -6.77
N ALA A 23 5.22 31.49 -6.18
CA ALA A 23 5.58 31.55 -4.76
C ALA A 23 4.40 31.21 -3.82
N VAL A 24 3.18 31.65 -4.19
CA VAL A 24 1.95 31.26 -3.50
C VAL A 24 1.59 29.81 -3.81
N ARG A 25 1.83 29.32 -5.02
CA ARG A 25 1.63 27.91 -5.40
C ARG A 25 2.61 26.97 -4.72
N VAL A 26 3.84 27.40 -4.42
CA VAL A 26 4.84 26.63 -3.65
C VAL A 26 4.39 26.47 -2.20
N ALA A 27 3.87 27.53 -1.57
CA ALA A 27 3.25 27.40 -0.23
C ALA A 27 2.01 26.48 -0.22
N ASN A 28 1.28 26.40 -1.33
CA ASN A 28 0.18 25.45 -1.51
C ASN A 28 0.63 24.05 -2.01
N ALA A 29 1.85 23.94 -2.54
CA ALA A 29 2.40 22.69 -3.04
C ALA A 29 2.64 21.73 -1.88
N ASP A 30 3.12 22.22 -0.73
CA ASP A 30 3.32 21.41 0.47
C ASP A 30 1.98 20.83 0.98
N VAL A 31 0.93 21.65 0.99
CA VAL A 31 -0.43 21.20 1.36
C VAL A 31 -0.97 20.18 0.36
N THR A 32 -0.70 20.39 -0.94
CA THR A 32 -1.15 19.48 -2.01
C THR A 32 -0.38 18.14 -1.95
N ILE A 33 0.92 18.17 -1.70
CA ILE A 33 1.78 16.99 -1.53
C ILE A 33 1.39 16.23 -0.27
N ALA A 34 1.13 16.92 0.85
CA ALA A 34 0.64 16.31 2.07
C ALA A 34 -0.72 15.62 1.86
N ALA A 35 -1.68 16.31 1.23
CA ALA A 35 -2.99 15.74 0.90
C ALA A 35 -2.88 14.50 -0.01
N ALA A 36 -2.07 14.59 -1.06
CA ALA A 36 -1.81 13.47 -1.97
C ALA A 36 -1.14 12.28 -1.24
N SER A 37 -0.22 12.55 -0.32
CA SER A 37 0.48 11.53 0.47
C SER A 37 -0.45 10.81 1.44
N ILE A 38 -1.38 11.52 2.07
CA ILE A 38 -2.43 10.94 2.93
C ILE A 38 -3.33 10.01 2.11
N ILE A 39 -3.82 10.49 0.96
CA ILE A 39 -4.71 9.71 0.09
C ILE A 39 -3.99 8.45 -0.41
N ALA A 40 -2.75 8.60 -0.88
CA ALA A 40 -1.95 7.48 -1.35
C ALA A 40 -1.65 6.45 -0.24
N ALA A 41 -1.35 6.90 0.98
CA ALA A 41 -1.12 6.04 2.11
C ALA A 41 -2.38 5.24 2.51
N VAL A 42 -3.53 5.91 2.65
CA VAL A 42 -4.79 5.26 3.05
C VAL A 42 -5.25 4.25 2.00
N ILE A 43 -5.23 4.64 0.72
CA ILE A 43 -5.63 3.74 -0.38
C ILE A 43 -4.64 2.60 -0.52
N GLY A 44 -3.34 2.87 -0.49
CA GLY A 44 -2.29 1.87 -0.64
C GLY A 44 -2.35 0.80 0.46
N VAL A 45 -2.45 1.22 1.72
CA VAL A 45 -2.59 0.31 2.87
C VAL A 45 -3.93 -0.42 2.82
N GLY A 46 -5.02 0.25 2.45
CA GLY A 46 -6.33 -0.38 2.33
C GLY A 46 -6.37 -1.50 1.27
N ILE A 47 -5.73 -1.30 0.11
CA ILE A 47 -5.62 -2.33 -0.92
C ILE A 47 -4.73 -3.49 -0.46
N ALA A 48 -3.60 -3.20 0.19
CA ALA A 48 -2.73 -4.23 0.74
C ALA A 48 -3.46 -5.09 1.79
N ALA A 49 -4.17 -4.43 2.72
CA ALA A 49 -4.98 -5.09 3.73
C ALA A 49 -6.09 -5.97 3.13
N LEU A 50 -6.75 -5.51 2.05
CA LEU A 50 -7.73 -6.32 1.34
C LEU A 50 -7.10 -7.59 0.75
N GLY A 51 -5.93 -7.46 0.10
CA GLY A 51 -5.19 -8.60 -0.42
C GLY A 51 -4.75 -9.57 0.67
N GLY A 52 -4.27 -9.04 1.81
CA GLY A 52 -3.91 -9.81 3.00
C GLY A 52 -5.09 -10.58 3.59
N ALA A 53 -6.24 -9.93 3.74
CA ALA A 53 -7.46 -10.55 4.27
C ALA A 53 -7.94 -11.72 3.39
N ILE A 54 -7.92 -11.57 2.06
CA ILE A 54 -8.29 -12.63 1.12
C ILE A 54 -7.30 -13.80 1.23
N GLY A 55 -6.00 -13.50 1.26
CA GLY A 55 -4.94 -14.51 1.41
C GLY A 55 -5.10 -15.32 2.70
N MET A 56 -5.19 -14.64 3.83
CA MET A 56 -5.35 -15.26 5.15
C MET A 56 -6.63 -16.10 5.24
N GLY A 57 -7.76 -15.59 4.72
CA GLY A 57 -9.03 -16.32 4.68
C GLY A 57 -8.93 -17.63 3.91
N ASN A 58 -8.24 -17.62 2.76
CA ASN A 58 -8.02 -18.82 1.96
C ASN A 58 -7.07 -19.82 2.67
N THR A 59 -5.98 -19.35 3.26
CA THR A 59 -5.05 -20.20 4.02
C THR A 59 -5.75 -20.86 5.22
N ALA A 60 -6.57 -20.11 5.96
CA ALA A 60 -7.34 -20.63 7.07
C ALA A 60 -8.36 -21.68 6.62
N ALA A 61 -9.13 -21.41 5.55
CA ALA A 61 -10.10 -22.34 4.99
C ALA A 61 -9.45 -23.66 4.53
N ALA A 62 -8.31 -23.58 3.83
CA ALA A 62 -7.55 -24.74 3.39
C ALA A 62 -7.04 -25.58 4.57
N THR A 63 -6.59 -24.92 5.65
CA THR A 63 -6.11 -25.59 6.86
C THR A 63 -7.23 -26.30 7.61
N ILE A 64 -8.41 -25.68 7.72
CA ILE A 64 -9.60 -26.29 8.34
C ILE A 64 -10.04 -27.51 7.53
N ALA A 65 -10.17 -27.39 6.21
CA ALA A 65 -10.57 -28.51 5.35
C ALA A 65 -9.54 -29.65 5.36
N GLY A 66 -8.25 -29.32 5.38
CA GLY A 66 -7.17 -30.31 5.50
C GLY A 66 -7.21 -31.05 6.84
N THR A 67 -7.43 -30.33 7.94
CA THR A 67 -7.51 -30.90 9.29
C THR A 67 -8.77 -31.76 9.45
N ALA A 68 -9.91 -31.35 8.89
CA ALA A 68 -11.14 -32.13 8.92
C ALA A 68 -11.00 -33.47 8.17
N ARG A 69 -10.26 -33.49 7.05
CA ARG A 69 -9.99 -34.72 6.28
C ARG A 69 -8.94 -35.61 6.93
N ASN A 70 -7.95 -35.03 7.61
CA ASN A 70 -6.85 -35.77 8.22
C ASN A 70 -6.52 -35.20 9.61
N PRO A 71 -7.29 -35.57 10.66
CA PRO A 71 -7.13 -35.00 12.01
C PRO A 71 -5.74 -35.23 12.60
N GLY A 72 -5.09 -36.35 12.26
CA GLY A 72 -3.74 -36.68 12.73
C GLY A 72 -2.64 -35.76 12.23
N LEU A 73 -2.89 -34.95 11.18
CA LEU A 73 -1.94 -33.98 10.64
C LEU A 73 -2.23 -32.53 11.08
N GLY A 74 -3.25 -32.30 11.91
CA GLY A 74 -3.71 -30.96 12.28
C GLY A 74 -2.60 -30.05 12.83
N GLY A 75 -1.76 -30.57 13.73
CA GLY A 75 -0.63 -29.80 14.29
C GLY A 75 0.35 -29.31 13.23
N LYS A 76 0.72 -30.16 12.26
CA LYS A 76 1.64 -29.78 11.17
C LYS A 76 1.00 -28.79 10.20
N LEU A 77 -0.29 -28.96 9.91
CA LEU A 77 -1.05 -28.05 9.05
C LEU A 77 -1.16 -26.65 9.68
N MET A 78 -1.40 -26.55 10.99
CA MET A 78 -1.42 -25.28 11.71
C MET A 78 -0.06 -24.56 11.66
N THR A 79 1.05 -25.28 11.83
CA THR A 79 2.39 -24.68 11.69
C THR A 79 2.60 -24.10 10.29
N THR A 80 2.26 -24.87 9.24
CA THR A 80 2.35 -24.38 7.86
C THR A 80 1.42 -23.19 7.60
N MET A 81 0.22 -23.19 8.18
CA MET A 81 -0.73 -22.08 8.10
C MET A 81 -0.13 -20.79 8.66
N PHE A 82 0.47 -20.83 9.84
CA PHE A 82 1.08 -19.65 10.46
C PHE A 82 2.28 -19.12 9.67
N ILE A 83 3.10 -20.01 9.09
CA ILE A 83 4.20 -19.60 8.21
C ILE A 83 3.64 -18.86 6.98
N ALA A 84 2.62 -19.43 6.33
CA ALA A 84 1.99 -18.80 5.17
C ALA A 84 1.33 -17.45 5.53
N MET A 85 0.63 -17.38 6.66
CA MET A 85 0.04 -16.13 7.17
C MET A 85 1.11 -15.07 7.44
N ALA A 86 2.24 -15.44 8.05
CA ALA A 86 3.32 -14.49 8.31
C ALA A 86 3.89 -13.89 7.02
N LEU A 87 4.02 -14.70 5.96
CA LEU A 87 4.48 -14.20 4.65
C LEU A 87 3.44 -13.30 3.97
N ILE A 88 2.15 -13.58 4.14
CA ILE A 88 1.06 -12.73 3.64
C ILE A 88 1.01 -11.41 4.43
N GLU A 89 1.21 -11.45 5.74
CA GLU A 89 1.15 -10.26 6.58
C GLU A 89 2.37 -9.35 6.36
N ALA A 90 3.52 -9.91 6.00
CA ALA A 90 4.72 -9.12 5.71
C ALA A 90 4.49 -8.06 4.63
N GLN A 91 3.72 -8.38 3.57
CA GLN A 91 3.42 -7.37 2.54
C GLN A 91 2.48 -6.27 3.03
N VAL A 92 1.56 -6.58 3.95
CA VAL A 92 0.63 -5.60 4.53
C VAL A 92 1.43 -4.63 5.40
N ILE A 93 2.35 -5.17 6.20
CA ILE A 93 3.25 -4.36 7.03
C ILE A 93 4.17 -3.49 6.18
N TYR A 94 4.71 -3.98 5.05
CA TYR A 94 5.52 -3.14 4.16
C TYR A 94 4.72 -1.97 3.58
N ALA A 95 3.48 -2.20 3.15
CA ALA A 95 2.61 -1.11 2.69
C ALA A 95 2.31 -0.10 3.82
N MET A 96 2.06 -0.58 5.04
CA MET A 96 1.85 0.26 6.22
C MET A 96 3.09 1.11 6.55
N VAL A 97 4.28 0.51 6.53
CA VAL A 97 5.55 1.22 6.78
C VAL A 97 5.75 2.33 5.75
N LEU A 98 5.52 2.07 4.46
CA LEU A 98 5.58 3.10 3.43
C LEU A 98 4.53 4.21 3.65
N GLY A 99 3.33 3.85 4.11
CA GLY A 99 2.31 4.81 4.52
C GLY A 99 2.77 5.71 5.67
N PHE A 100 3.42 5.15 6.70
CA PHE A 100 3.97 5.94 7.80
C PHE A 100 5.10 6.86 7.35
N ILE A 101 5.97 6.40 6.45
CA ILE A 101 7.01 7.25 5.85
C ILE A 101 6.35 8.42 5.10
N ALA A 102 5.33 8.16 4.27
CA ALA A 102 4.63 9.20 3.53
C ALA A 102 3.90 10.23 4.42
N LEU A 103 3.46 9.82 5.63
CA LEU A 103 2.73 10.70 6.56
C LEU A 103 3.65 11.47 7.51
N PHE A 104 4.68 10.82 8.05
CA PHE A 104 5.48 11.34 9.17
C PHE A 104 6.92 11.68 8.80
N ALA A 105 7.44 11.12 7.70
CA ALA A 105 8.81 11.32 7.25
C ALA A 105 8.84 11.55 5.73
N ASN A 106 7.91 12.39 5.25
CA ASN A 106 7.68 12.59 3.83
C ASN A 106 8.91 13.23 3.18
N PRO A 107 9.61 12.55 2.24
CA PRO A 107 10.82 13.08 1.63
C PRO A 107 10.57 14.27 0.68
N PHE A 108 9.31 14.53 0.33
CA PHE A 108 8.91 15.63 -0.56
C PHE A 108 8.52 16.90 0.19
N LEU A 109 8.37 16.84 1.52
CA LEU A 109 8.09 17.97 2.38
C LEU A 109 9.38 18.26 3.18
N GLY A 110 10.09 19.33 2.82
CA GLY A 110 11.35 19.75 3.43
C GLY A 110 11.32 21.22 3.78
#